data_AF-A0AA35SLY3-F1
#
_entry.id   AF-A0AA35SLY3-F1
#
_cell.length_a   1.000
_cell.length_b   1.000
_cell.length_c   1.000
_cell.angle_alpha   90.00
_cell.angle_beta   90.00
_cell.angle_gamma   90.00
#
_symmetry.space_group_name_H-M   'P 1'
#
loop_
_entity.id
_entity.type
_entity.pdbx_description
1 polymer ?
#
loop_
_entity_poly.entity_id
_entity_poly.type
_entity_poly.pdbx_seq_one_letter_code
_entity_poly.pdbx_strand_id
1 'polypeptide(L)'
;MGSILRQGSRSLVSEASFNAEIGLPMSVLRMTGHERFAVFEVGISSVGEMERYAALARPEPAVITNIGSAHIGRLGSPRDIAREKGALLRSVAPAGRVYLREGEPAADLLLAGVRAKVVRFGSNSTIGYERSENLGLDGWSIHWEGLQFRFSLPGRHNLDNALAALTVATELACDPATVAAGIEAVRPAPGRLRVRRARCTVIDDGYNANPDRSGRLWPCWPTRGRRRGVGRHGSATRFRGRNPVIGPFVGWWCLGRCWSSGVTAPARMSICCDR
;
A
#
# COMPACT_ATOMS: atom_id res chain seq x y z
N MET A 1 -10.43 -1.21 -1.46
CA MET A 1 -11.63 -0.63 -0.80
C MET A 1 -12.47 0.23 -1.73
N GLY A 2 -11.97 1.37 -2.25
CA GLY A 2 -12.79 2.26 -3.08
C GLY A 2 -13.47 1.60 -4.29
N SER A 3 -12.77 0.65 -4.95
CA SER A 3 -13.32 -0.15 -6.05
C SER A 3 -14.50 -1.05 -5.63
N ILE A 4 -14.52 -1.55 -4.40
CA ILE A 4 -15.59 -2.37 -3.82
C ILE A 4 -16.80 -1.50 -3.52
N LEU A 5 -16.61 -0.43 -2.74
CA LEU A 5 -17.73 0.40 -2.26
C LEU A 5 -18.51 1.06 -3.39
N ARG A 6 -17.81 1.44 -4.47
CA ARG A 6 -18.41 2.03 -5.67
C ARG A 6 -19.30 1.07 -6.48
N GLN A 7 -19.21 -0.24 -6.25
CA GLN A 7 -20.10 -1.20 -6.93
C GLN A 7 -21.54 -1.11 -6.40
N GLY A 8 -21.69 -0.90 -5.08
CA GLY A 8 -23.00 -0.97 -4.42
C GLY A 8 -23.49 0.34 -3.80
N SER A 9 -22.68 1.38 -3.78
CA SER A 9 -23.04 2.64 -3.11
C SER A 9 -22.28 3.84 -3.68
N ARG A 10 -22.89 5.03 -3.56
CA ARG A 10 -22.19 6.29 -3.82
C ARG A 10 -21.09 6.46 -2.77
N SER A 11 -19.84 6.59 -3.22
CA SER A 11 -18.68 6.67 -2.32
C SER A 11 -17.61 7.63 -2.81
N LEU A 12 -17.11 8.46 -1.90
CA LEU A 12 -15.94 9.30 -2.13
C LEU A 12 -14.68 8.50 -1.78
N VAL A 13 -13.65 8.64 -2.60
CA VAL A 13 -12.33 8.03 -2.38
C VAL A 13 -11.31 9.09 -2.71
N SER A 14 -10.30 9.27 -1.84
CA SER A 14 -9.18 10.19 -2.10
C SER A 14 -8.63 10.00 -3.51
N GLU A 15 -8.40 11.12 -4.19
CA GLU A 15 -7.75 11.10 -5.49
C GLU A 15 -6.24 11.11 -5.34
N ALA A 16 -5.58 10.27 -6.15
CA ALA A 16 -4.13 10.21 -6.25
C ALA A 16 -3.45 10.15 -4.87
N SER A 17 -2.47 11.02 -4.63
CA SER A 17 -1.68 11.10 -3.41
C SER A 17 -2.02 12.31 -2.55
N PHE A 18 -3.27 12.77 -2.62
CA PHE A 18 -3.79 13.81 -1.74
C PHE A 18 -4.09 13.25 -0.35
N ASN A 19 -3.04 12.77 0.32
CA ASN A 19 -3.10 12.02 1.57
C ASN A 19 -2.41 12.72 2.75
N ALA A 20 -1.98 13.97 2.57
CA ALA A 20 -1.23 14.75 3.54
C ALA A 20 -1.85 16.15 3.74
N GLU A 21 -1.09 17.06 4.35
CA GLU A 21 -1.52 18.36 4.89
C GLU A 21 -2.54 19.15 4.05
N ILE A 22 -2.33 19.28 2.74
CA ILE A 22 -3.25 20.02 1.86
C ILE A 22 -4.26 19.10 1.19
N GLY A 23 -3.80 17.91 0.75
CA GLY A 23 -4.61 17.00 -0.04
C GLY A 23 -5.77 16.38 0.73
N LEU A 24 -5.57 16.08 2.01
CA LEU A 24 -6.61 15.50 2.86
C LEU A 24 -7.77 16.49 3.11
N PRO A 25 -7.55 17.74 3.56
CA PRO A 25 -8.62 18.74 3.65
C PRO A 25 -9.38 18.91 2.34
N MET A 26 -8.68 18.99 1.21
CA MET A 26 -9.31 19.09 -0.10
C MET A 26 -10.18 17.87 -0.42
N SER A 27 -9.77 16.67 -0.03
CA SER A 27 -10.57 15.46 -0.20
C SER A 27 -11.82 15.46 0.68
N VAL A 28 -11.71 15.94 1.92
CA VAL A 28 -12.83 16.07 2.86
C VAL A 28 -13.84 17.11 2.40
N LEU A 29 -13.38 18.27 1.91
CA LEU A 29 -14.24 19.35 1.41
C LEU A 29 -15.05 18.98 0.16
N ARG A 30 -14.69 17.88 -0.52
CA ARG A 30 -15.47 17.35 -1.65
C ARG A 30 -16.66 16.49 -1.24
N MET A 31 -16.78 16.15 0.04
CA MET A 31 -17.96 15.44 0.53
C MET A 31 -19.19 16.32 0.36
N THR A 32 -20.27 15.74 -0.16
CA THR A 32 -21.54 16.45 -0.38
C THR A 32 -22.60 16.05 0.65
N GLY A 33 -22.34 14.99 1.43
CA GLY A 33 -23.30 14.39 2.36
C GLY A 33 -24.20 13.34 1.69
N HIS A 34 -24.12 13.16 0.37
CA HIS A 34 -24.87 12.12 -0.35
C HIS A 34 -24.08 10.80 -0.48
N GLU A 35 -22.81 10.80 -0.13
CA GLU A 35 -21.97 9.60 -0.13
C GLU A 35 -22.28 8.74 1.09
N ARG A 36 -22.49 7.44 0.88
CA ARG A 36 -22.63 6.48 1.99
C ARG A 36 -21.29 6.21 2.69
N PHE A 37 -20.20 6.27 1.92
CA PHE A 37 -18.86 6.03 2.43
C PHE A 37 -17.86 7.06 1.88
N ALA A 38 -16.88 7.40 2.70
CA ALA A 38 -15.70 8.16 2.31
C ALA A 38 -14.44 7.37 2.70
N VAL A 39 -13.54 7.16 1.74
CA VAL A 39 -12.27 6.43 1.96
C VAL A 39 -11.11 7.37 1.77
N PHE A 40 -10.41 7.66 2.87
CA PHE A 40 -9.24 8.53 2.87
C PHE A 40 -7.94 7.72 3.02
N GLU A 41 -7.00 7.92 2.10
CA GLU A 41 -5.61 7.52 2.33
C GLU A 41 -4.95 8.62 3.18
N VAL A 42 -4.24 8.25 4.25
CA VAL A 42 -3.55 9.20 5.11
C VAL A 42 -2.08 8.80 5.24
N GLY A 43 -1.20 9.70 4.82
CA GLY A 43 0.25 9.58 4.89
C GLY A 43 0.84 10.59 5.87
N ILE A 44 2.02 10.27 6.42
CA ILE A 44 2.74 11.13 7.36
C ILE A 44 4.18 11.31 6.91
N SER A 45 4.74 12.47 7.22
CA SER A 45 6.12 12.88 7.01
C SER A 45 6.79 13.38 8.28
N SER A 46 6.01 13.83 9.27
CA SER A 46 6.49 14.46 10.50
C SER A 46 5.67 13.98 11.72
N VAL A 47 6.22 14.16 12.93
CA VAL A 47 5.55 13.79 14.18
C VAL A 47 4.34 14.70 14.43
N GLY A 48 3.24 14.13 14.93
CA GLY A 48 1.98 14.80 15.24
C GLY A 48 1.05 15.02 14.04
N GLU A 49 1.46 14.66 12.83
CA GLU A 49 0.62 14.80 11.63
C GLU A 49 -0.54 13.81 11.64
N MET A 50 -0.32 12.57 12.08
CA MET A 50 -1.38 11.56 12.04
C MET A 50 -2.56 11.94 12.93
N GLU A 51 -2.29 12.50 14.10
CA GLU A 51 -3.33 12.98 15.02
C GLU A 51 -4.16 14.10 14.40
N ARG A 52 -3.51 15.08 13.77
CA ARG A 52 -4.20 16.18 13.07
C ARG A 52 -5.05 15.67 11.91
N TYR A 53 -4.51 14.75 11.12
CA TYR A 53 -5.22 14.16 9.98
C TYR A 53 -6.40 13.30 10.42
N ALA A 54 -6.24 12.54 11.50
CA ALA A 54 -7.33 11.77 12.09
C ALA A 54 -8.44 12.66 12.67
N ALA A 55 -8.09 13.77 13.32
CA ALA A 55 -9.06 14.74 13.83
C ALA A 55 -9.88 15.41 12.70
N LEU A 56 -9.26 15.59 11.53
CA LEU A 56 -9.91 16.11 10.33
C LEU A 56 -10.81 15.06 9.65
N ALA A 57 -10.29 13.84 9.44
CA ALA A 57 -10.99 12.78 8.73
C ALA A 57 -12.07 12.09 9.57
N ARG A 58 -11.96 12.14 10.91
CA ARG A 58 -12.86 11.50 11.89
C ARG A 58 -13.26 10.07 11.50
N PRO A 59 -12.28 9.14 11.37
CA PRO A 59 -12.56 7.81 10.86
C PRO A 59 -13.45 7.00 11.80
N GLU A 60 -14.45 6.31 11.24
CA GLU A 60 -15.25 5.31 11.94
C GLU A 60 -14.50 3.96 12.01
N PRO A 61 -14.03 3.40 10.88
CA PRO A 61 -12.98 2.40 10.88
C PRO A 61 -11.61 2.98 10.46
N ALA A 62 -10.54 2.39 10.97
CA ALA A 62 -9.17 2.69 10.53
C ALA A 62 -8.35 1.44 10.23
N VAL A 63 -7.54 1.48 9.17
CA VAL A 63 -6.70 0.36 8.73
C VAL A 63 -5.24 0.77 8.69
N ILE A 64 -4.36 -0.02 9.33
CA ILE A 64 -2.91 0.06 9.12
C ILE A 64 -2.47 -1.15 8.30
N THR A 65 -1.96 -0.90 7.09
CA THR A 65 -1.54 -1.94 6.15
C THR A 65 -0.15 -2.50 6.45
N ASN A 66 0.78 -1.65 6.89
CA ASN A 66 2.13 -2.03 7.32
C ASN A 66 2.83 -0.88 8.07
N ILE A 67 3.91 -1.23 8.77
CA ILE A 67 4.98 -0.30 9.17
C ILE A 67 6.19 -0.55 8.25
N GLY A 68 6.54 0.46 7.45
CA GLY A 68 7.74 0.46 6.63
C GLY A 68 8.76 1.50 7.09
N SER A 69 9.85 1.62 6.34
CA SER A 69 10.97 2.55 6.59
C SER A 69 10.78 3.94 5.97
N ALA A 70 9.61 4.23 5.40
CA ALA A 70 9.32 5.53 4.81
C ALA A 70 9.43 6.66 5.85
N HIS A 71 10.08 7.76 5.49
CA HIS A 71 10.29 8.94 6.33
C HIS A 71 11.09 8.69 7.62
N ILE A 72 11.83 7.57 7.72
CA ILE A 72 12.66 7.27 8.90
C ILE A 72 13.63 8.41 9.27
N GLY A 73 14.19 9.12 8.27
CA GLY A 73 15.07 10.26 8.53
C GLY A 73 14.40 11.47 9.19
N ARG A 74 13.06 11.58 9.13
CA ARG A 74 12.29 12.65 9.79
C ARG A 74 11.59 12.16 11.06
N LEU A 75 11.15 10.91 11.07
CA LEU A 75 10.41 10.31 12.17
C LEU A 75 11.31 9.60 13.20
N GLY A 76 12.58 9.36 12.87
CA GLY A 76 13.56 8.75 13.78
C GLY A 76 13.74 7.26 13.52
N SER A 77 12.86 6.42 14.08
CA SER A 77 12.98 4.95 14.03
C SER A 77 11.69 4.25 13.56
N PRO A 78 11.74 2.95 13.19
CA PRO A 78 10.53 2.18 12.89
C PRO A 78 9.53 2.14 14.06
N ARG A 79 10.03 2.20 15.31
CA ARG A 79 9.18 2.30 16.50
C ARG A 79 8.45 3.64 16.56
N ASP A 80 9.11 4.73 16.20
CA ASP A 80 8.51 6.07 16.18
C ASP A 80 7.49 6.18 15.05
N ILE A 81 7.79 5.62 13.88
CA ILE A 81 6.83 5.50 12.76
C ILE A 81 5.58 4.74 13.22
N ALA A 82 5.75 3.63 13.96
CA ALA A 82 4.63 2.87 14.49
C ALA A 82 3.81 3.66 15.52
N ARG A 83 4.45 4.39 16.44
CA ARG A 83 3.76 5.23 17.44
C ARG A 83 2.95 6.34 16.77
N GLU A 84 3.54 7.01 15.78
CA GLU A 84 2.92 8.07 15.00
C GLU A 84 1.72 7.53 14.20
N LYS A 85 1.90 6.44 13.44
CA LYS A 85 0.78 5.78 12.72
C LYS A 85 -0.30 5.25 13.65
N GLY A 86 0.07 4.81 14.85
CA GLY A 86 -0.87 4.33 15.87
C GLY A 86 -1.86 5.39 16.34
N ALA A 87 -1.55 6.69 16.15
CA ALA A 87 -2.50 7.76 16.48
C ALA A 87 -3.82 7.62 15.68
N LEU A 88 -3.76 7.10 14.45
CA LEU A 88 -4.94 6.81 13.64
C LEU A 88 -5.84 5.75 14.27
N LEU A 89 -5.25 4.73 14.90
CA LEU A 89 -6.04 3.66 15.53
C LEU A 89 -6.62 4.15 16.86
N ARG A 90 -5.88 4.98 17.60
CA ARG A 90 -6.35 5.60 18.86
C ARG A 90 -7.49 6.60 18.65
N SER A 91 -7.58 7.24 17.48
CA SER A 91 -8.65 8.20 17.20
C SER A 91 -10.01 7.55 16.95
N VAL A 92 -10.05 6.24 16.66
CA VAL A 92 -11.31 5.52 16.45
C VAL A 92 -12.04 5.36 17.78
N ALA A 93 -13.33 5.70 17.78
CA ALA A 93 -14.17 5.60 18.97
C ALA A 93 -14.24 4.17 19.53
N PRO A 94 -14.49 3.96 20.84
CA PRO A 94 -14.55 2.62 21.43
C PRO A 94 -15.54 1.66 20.75
N ALA A 95 -16.65 2.18 20.23
CA ALA A 95 -17.64 1.39 19.49
C ALA A 95 -17.21 1.05 18.04
N GLY A 96 -16.14 1.68 17.55
CA GLY A 96 -15.59 1.48 16.22
C GLY A 96 -14.68 0.27 16.11
N ARG A 97 -14.05 0.13 14.93
CA ARG A 97 -13.17 -1.00 14.60
C ARG A 97 -11.86 -0.52 14.01
N VAL A 98 -10.77 -1.17 14.41
CA VAL A 98 -9.46 -0.95 13.81
C VAL A 98 -8.96 -2.24 13.19
N TYR A 99 -8.29 -2.13 12.05
CA TYR A 99 -7.84 -3.26 11.26
C TYR A 99 -6.31 -3.28 11.20
N LEU A 100 -5.75 -4.41 11.58
CA LEU A 100 -4.31 -4.61 11.63
C LEU A 100 -3.93 -5.97 11.06
N ARG A 101 -2.81 -6.03 10.32
CA ARG A 101 -2.33 -7.30 9.78
C ARG A 101 -2.05 -8.29 10.91
N GLU A 102 -2.41 -9.55 10.71
CA GLU A 102 -1.96 -10.64 11.57
C GLU A 102 -0.42 -10.70 11.60
N GLY A 103 0.14 -10.98 12.78
CA GLY A 103 1.59 -11.03 12.98
C GLY A 103 2.35 -9.72 12.72
N GLU A 104 1.69 -8.55 12.69
CA GLU A 104 2.38 -7.26 12.56
C GLU A 104 3.39 -7.05 13.71
N PRO A 105 4.71 -6.96 13.43
CA PRO A 105 5.73 -6.87 14.49
C PRO A 105 5.58 -5.66 15.41
N ALA A 106 5.04 -4.56 14.90
CA ALA A 106 4.82 -3.35 15.67
C ALA A 106 3.44 -3.29 16.36
N ALA A 107 2.71 -4.42 16.46
CA ALA A 107 1.35 -4.45 16.98
C ALA A 107 1.22 -3.81 18.37
N ASP A 108 2.13 -4.08 19.30
CA ASP A 108 2.08 -3.53 20.66
C ASP A 108 2.14 -1.99 20.66
N LEU A 109 2.95 -1.41 19.77
CA LEU A 109 3.09 0.04 19.64
C LEU A 109 1.88 0.66 18.94
N LEU A 110 1.35 -0.02 17.92
CA LEU A 110 0.20 0.42 17.15
C LEU A 110 -1.10 0.39 17.95
N LEU A 111 -1.25 -0.62 18.81
CA LEU A 111 -2.45 -0.86 19.62
C LEU A 111 -2.38 -0.22 21.01
N ALA A 112 -1.23 0.34 21.38
CA ALA A 112 -1.09 1.08 22.64
C ALA A 112 -2.15 2.18 22.74
N GLY A 113 -3.02 2.08 23.75
CA GLY A 113 -4.10 3.05 24.02
C GLY A 113 -5.32 2.93 23.10
N VAL A 114 -5.38 1.94 22.21
CA VAL A 114 -6.57 1.69 21.37
C VAL A 114 -7.68 1.09 22.22
N ARG A 115 -8.87 1.69 22.13
CA ARG A 115 -10.10 1.22 22.83
C ARG A 115 -11.11 0.56 21.92
N ALA A 116 -10.98 0.78 20.61
CA ALA A 116 -11.82 0.19 19.58
C ALA A 116 -11.61 -1.33 19.46
N LYS A 117 -12.57 -2.04 18.88
CA LYS A 117 -12.41 -3.47 18.59
C LYS A 117 -11.29 -3.67 17.57
N VAL A 118 -10.31 -4.48 17.91
CA VAL A 118 -9.22 -4.86 16.99
C VAL A 118 -9.67 -6.04 16.14
N VAL A 119 -9.66 -5.86 14.83
CA VAL A 119 -9.94 -6.90 13.84
C VAL A 119 -8.65 -7.19 13.07
N ARG A 120 -8.25 -8.47 13.02
CA ARG A 120 -7.05 -8.88 12.29
C ARG A 120 -7.40 -9.25 10.85
N PHE A 121 -6.50 -8.95 9.93
CA PHE A 121 -6.59 -9.40 8.54
C PHE A 121 -5.33 -10.17 8.12
N GLY A 122 -5.48 -11.12 7.23
CA GLY A 122 -4.40 -11.98 6.76
C GLY A 122 -4.93 -13.36 6.38
N SER A 123 -4.03 -14.25 5.97
CA SER A 123 -4.43 -15.57 5.45
C SER A 123 -5.10 -16.46 6.50
N ASN A 124 -4.90 -16.18 7.80
CA ASN A 124 -5.54 -16.94 8.88
C ASN A 124 -6.69 -16.17 9.54
N SER A 125 -6.73 -14.84 9.40
CA SER A 125 -7.67 -13.96 10.13
C SER A 125 -8.80 -13.39 9.28
N THR A 126 -8.63 -13.36 7.94
CA THR A 126 -9.69 -12.86 7.05
C THR A 126 -10.81 -13.89 6.95
N ILE A 127 -11.98 -13.54 7.49
CA ILE A 127 -13.18 -14.39 7.45
C ILE A 127 -13.53 -14.73 6.00
N GLY A 128 -13.89 -16.00 5.76
CA GLY A 128 -14.26 -16.51 4.45
C GLY A 128 -13.06 -16.76 3.52
N TYR A 129 -11.84 -16.36 3.86
CA TYR A 129 -10.67 -16.61 3.02
C TYR A 129 -10.26 -18.07 3.10
N GLU A 130 -10.17 -18.71 1.94
CA GLU A 130 -9.83 -20.13 1.83
C GLU A 130 -8.37 -20.31 1.38
N ARG A 131 -8.02 -19.70 0.24
CA ARG A 131 -6.68 -19.81 -0.37
C ARG A 131 -6.45 -18.74 -1.42
N SER A 132 -5.19 -18.58 -1.81
CA SER A 132 -4.81 -17.81 -2.99
C SER A 132 -3.64 -18.47 -3.72
N GLU A 133 -3.60 -18.24 -5.03
CA GLU A 133 -2.54 -18.71 -5.91
C GLU A 133 -1.81 -17.52 -6.52
N ASN A 134 -0.48 -17.56 -6.51
CA ASN A 134 0.36 -16.53 -7.10
C ASN A 134 0.50 -16.76 -8.62
N LEU A 135 -0.03 -15.84 -9.41
CA LEU A 135 0.01 -15.88 -10.88
C LEU A 135 1.18 -15.04 -11.45
N GLY A 136 2.18 -14.71 -10.62
CA GLY A 136 3.33 -13.90 -11.00
C GLY A 136 2.93 -12.46 -11.33
N LEU A 137 3.27 -12.01 -12.55
CA LEU A 137 2.94 -10.65 -13.01
C LEU A 137 1.46 -10.45 -13.33
N ASP A 138 0.67 -11.52 -13.41
CA ASP A 138 -0.78 -11.47 -13.61
C ASP A 138 -1.56 -11.32 -12.30
N GLY A 139 -0.87 -11.27 -11.16
CA GLY A 139 -1.47 -11.04 -9.85
C GLY A 139 -1.79 -12.34 -9.12
N TRP A 140 -3.04 -12.48 -8.67
CA TRP A 140 -3.47 -13.55 -7.78
C TRP A 140 -4.83 -14.12 -8.21
N SER A 141 -5.01 -15.43 -8.05
CA SER A 141 -6.34 -16.05 -7.95
C SER A 141 -6.70 -16.16 -6.47
N ILE A 142 -7.83 -15.62 -6.05
CA ILE A 142 -8.28 -15.62 -4.65
C ILE A 142 -9.57 -16.44 -4.53
N HIS A 143 -9.62 -17.30 -3.52
CA HIS A 143 -10.83 -18.02 -3.10
C HIS A 143 -11.31 -17.46 -1.76
N TRP A 144 -12.52 -16.90 -1.76
CA TRP A 144 -13.12 -16.24 -0.60
C TRP A 144 -14.65 -16.34 -0.65
N GLU A 145 -15.27 -16.73 0.46
CA GLU A 145 -16.73 -16.95 0.60
C GLU A 145 -17.30 -17.89 -0.49
N GLY A 146 -16.56 -18.97 -0.81
CA GLY A 146 -16.93 -19.91 -1.88
C GLY A 146 -16.77 -19.37 -3.31
N LEU A 147 -16.37 -18.11 -3.48
CA LEU A 147 -16.14 -17.49 -4.79
C LEU A 147 -14.66 -17.55 -5.18
N GLN A 148 -14.40 -17.74 -6.47
CA GLN A 148 -13.07 -17.62 -7.06
C GLN A 148 -13.03 -16.41 -8.00
N PHE A 149 -12.06 -15.51 -7.80
CA PHE A 149 -11.91 -14.30 -8.61
C PHE A 149 -10.44 -13.87 -8.77
N ARG A 150 -10.17 -13.02 -9.77
CA ARG A 150 -8.81 -12.57 -10.09
C ARG A 150 -8.49 -11.18 -9.54
N PHE A 151 -7.37 -11.07 -8.83
CA PHE A 151 -6.81 -9.79 -8.42
C PHE A 151 -5.54 -9.48 -9.20
N SER A 152 -5.62 -8.51 -10.13
CA SER A 152 -4.59 -8.29 -11.14
C SER A 152 -3.31 -7.60 -10.64
N LEU A 153 -3.19 -7.27 -9.36
CA LEU A 153 -1.99 -6.60 -8.83
C LEU A 153 -0.98 -7.63 -8.31
N PRO A 154 0.25 -7.67 -8.86
CA PRO A 154 1.26 -8.62 -8.43
C PRO A 154 1.81 -8.29 -7.05
N GLY A 155 2.35 -9.31 -6.38
CA GLY A 155 3.11 -9.19 -5.15
C GLY A 155 2.33 -9.41 -3.87
N ARG A 156 3.02 -10.03 -2.90
CA ARG A 156 2.42 -10.45 -1.62
C ARG A 156 1.83 -9.28 -0.83
N HIS A 157 2.48 -8.12 -0.86
CA HIS A 157 1.97 -6.92 -0.20
C HIS A 157 0.62 -6.45 -0.78
N ASN A 158 0.37 -6.67 -2.08
CA ASN A 158 -0.92 -6.36 -2.68
C ASN A 158 -1.97 -7.40 -2.29
N LEU A 159 -1.60 -8.69 -2.20
CA LEU A 159 -2.49 -9.69 -1.62
C LEU A 159 -2.88 -9.31 -0.19
N ASP A 160 -1.92 -8.92 0.66
CA ASP A 160 -2.22 -8.49 2.04
C ASP A 160 -3.17 -7.27 2.06
N ASN A 161 -2.99 -6.32 1.13
CA ASN A 161 -3.91 -5.19 0.96
C ASN A 161 -5.32 -5.63 0.49
N ALA A 162 -5.40 -6.65 -0.37
CA ALA A 162 -6.68 -7.22 -0.80
C ALA A 162 -7.37 -7.90 0.39
N LEU A 163 -6.65 -8.71 1.19
CA LEU A 163 -7.18 -9.34 2.40
C LEU A 163 -7.66 -8.31 3.43
N ALA A 164 -6.95 -7.20 3.61
CA ALA A 164 -7.43 -6.09 4.43
C ALA A 164 -8.76 -5.53 3.92
N ALA A 165 -8.89 -5.34 2.60
CA ALA A 165 -10.11 -4.83 1.99
C ALA A 165 -11.28 -5.83 2.10
N LEU A 166 -11.03 -7.13 1.96
CA LEU A 166 -12.02 -8.18 2.18
C LEU A 166 -12.54 -8.14 3.62
N THR A 167 -11.63 -8.13 4.60
CA THR A 167 -11.99 -8.06 6.04
C THR A 167 -12.85 -6.83 6.36
N VAL A 168 -12.49 -5.66 5.83
CA VAL A 168 -13.28 -4.43 6.03
C VAL A 168 -14.66 -4.55 5.35
N ALA A 169 -14.72 -5.10 4.14
CA ALA A 169 -15.98 -5.25 3.42
C ALA A 169 -16.94 -6.23 4.11
N THR A 170 -16.43 -7.31 4.70
CA THR A 170 -17.21 -8.25 5.53
C THR A 170 -17.83 -7.56 6.74
N GLU A 171 -17.05 -6.76 7.49
CA GLU A 171 -17.56 -6.03 8.67
C GLU A 171 -18.55 -4.91 8.29
N LEU A 172 -18.50 -4.41 7.06
CA LEU A 172 -19.50 -3.51 6.48
C LEU A 172 -20.71 -4.24 5.88
N ALA A 173 -20.78 -5.57 6.02
CA ALA A 173 -21.82 -6.43 5.46
C ALA A 173 -22.03 -6.21 3.95
N CYS A 174 -20.94 -5.98 3.21
CA CYS A 174 -21.00 -5.92 1.75
C CYS A 174 -21.28 -7.32 1.18
N ASP A 175 -22.13 -7.37 0.16
CA ASP A 175 -22.43 -8.61 -0.55
C ASP A 175 -21.16 -9.25 -1.16
N PRO A 176 -20.90 -10.55 -0.96
CA PRO A 176 -19.67 -11.20 -1.44
C PRO A 176 -19.44 -11.09 -2.95
N ALA A 177 -20.48 -11.19 -3.78
CA ALA A 177 -20.35 -11.07 -5.23
C ALA A 177 -19.93 -9.63 -5.63
N THR A 178 -20.51 -8.63 -4.97
CA THR A 178 -20.15 -7.21 -5.12
C THR A 178 -18.69 -6.95 -4.72
N VAL A 179 -18.23 -7.58 -3.63
CA VAL A 179 -16.83 -7.48 -3.18
C VAL A 179 -15.88 -8.11 -4.20
N ALA A 180 -16.18 -9.31 -4.69
CA ALA A 180 -15.39 -9.99 -5.71
C ALA A 180 -15.25 -9.10 -6.97
N ALA A 181 -16.37 -8.63 -7.53
CA ALA A 181 -16.37 -7.74 -8.69
C ALA A 181 -15.55 -6.45 -8.44
N GLY A 182 -15.66 -5.90 -7.23
CA GLY A 182 -14.87 -4.75 -6.79
C GLY A 182 -13.36 -5.01 -6.76
N ILE A 183 -12.92 -6.20 -6.35
CA ILE A 183 -11.51 -6.60 -6.37
C ILE A 183 -11.02 -6.79 -7.82
N GLU A 184 -11.80 -7.44 -8.69
CA GLU A 184 -11.44 -7.66 -10.10
C GLU A 184 -11.36 -6.36 -10.92
N ALA A 185 -12.16 -5.36 -10.52
CA ALA A 185 -12.15 -4.04 -11.13
C ALA A 185 -10.93 -3.17 -10.73
N VAL A 186 -10.13 -3.59 -9.74
CA VAL A 186 -8.95 -2.81 -9.31
C VAL A 186 -7.97 -2.63 -10.47
N ARG A 187 -7.47 -1.42 -10.62
CA ARG A 187 -6.40 -1.08 -11.57
C ARG A 187 -5.20 -0.49 -10.81
N PRO A 188 -3.96 -0.76 -11.25
CA PRO A 188 -2.79 -0.14 -10.64
C PRO A 188 -2.86 1.38 -10.75
N ALA A 189 -2.51 2.08 -9.68
CA ALA A 189 -2.34 3.52 -9.75
C ALA A 189 -1.18 3.88 -10.71
N PRO A 190 -1.21 5.04 -11.38
CA PRO A 190 -0.11 5.48 -12.24
C PRO A 190 1.24 5.42 -11.50
N GLY A 191 2.24 4.80 -12.13
CA GLY A 191 3.57 4.63 -11.54
C GLY A 191 3.66 3.61 -10.39
N ARG A 192 2.64 2.79 -10.14
CA ARG A 192 2.68 1.72 -9.13
C ARG A 192 2.45 0.35 -9.77
N LEU A 193 3.52 -0.43 -9.94
CA LEU A 193 3.50 -1.81 -10.46
C LEU A 193 2.65 -2.03 -11.71
N ARG A 194 2.63 -1.05 -12.63
CA ARG A 194 1.85 -1.17 -13.87
C ARG A 194 2.61 -2.02 -14.88
N VAL A 195 2.14 -3.25 -15.08
CA VAL A 195 2.68 -4.18 -16.07
C VAL A 195 2.14 -3.82 -17.47
N ARG A 196 3.05 -3.60 -18.42
CA ARG A 196 2.73 -3.36 -19.85
C ARG A 196 3.45 -4.43 -20.68
N ARG A 197 2.68 -5.24 -21.40
CA ARG A 197 3.22 -6.31 -22.24
C ARG A 197 3.26 -5.87 -23.70
N ALA A 198 4.44 -5.95 -24.31
CA ALA A 198 4.68 -5.73 -25.73
C ALA A 198 5.72 -6.74 -26.23
N ARG A 199 6.65 -6.30 -27.10
CA ARG A 199 7.85 -7.10 -27.46
C ARG A 199 8.73 -7.38 -26.24
N CYS A 200 8.80 -6.40 -25.33
CA CYS A 200 9.32 -6.58 -23.98
C CYS A 200 8.23 -6.34 -22.93
N THR A 201 8.36 -6.95 -21.76
CA THR A 201 7.51 -6.62 -20.60
C THR A 201 8.11 -5.42 -19.88
N VAL A 202 7.33 -4.35 -19.74
CA VAL A 202 7.68 -3.14 -19.00
C VAL A 202 6.90 -3.08 -17.69
N ILE A 203 7.60 -2.95 -16.56
CA ILE A 203 6.97 -2.66 -15.27
C ILE A 203 7.24 -1.20 -14.93
N ASP A 204 6.17 -0.40 -14.85
CA ASP A 204 6.20 0.99 -14.38
C ASP A 204 5.90 1.04 -12.88
N ASP A 205 6.96 1.21 -12.09
CA ASP A 205 6.91 1.44 -10.63
C ASP A 205 7.65 2.74 -10.25
N GLY A 206 7.45 3.79 -11.06
CA GLY A 206 8.14 5.07 -10.94
C GLY A 206 7.48 6.10 -10.00
N TYR A 207 6.58 5.72 -9.11
CA TYR A 207 5.87 6.70 -8.27
C TYR A 207 6.71 7.18 -7.07
N ASN A 208 7.33 6.26 -6.31
CA ASN A 208 8.19 6.60 -5.17
C ASN A 208 9.11 5.41 -4.82
N ALA A 209 10.37 5.67 -4.48
CA ALA A 209 11.35 4.64 -4.12
C ALA A 209 11.75 4.74 -2.64
N ASN A 210 11.58 3.64 -1.90
CA ASN A 210 12.13 3.45 -0.56
C ASN A 210 12.77 2.04 -0.47
N PRO A 211 13.67 1.78 0.50
CA PRO A 211 14.42 0.52 0.57
C PRO A 211 13.53 -0.72 0.59
N ASP A 212 12.37 -0.64 1.25
CA ASP A 212 11.43 -1.76 1.39
C ASP A 212 10.74 -2.14 0.07
N ARG A 213 10.57 -1.20 -0.87
CA ARG A 213 9.89 -1.48 -2.16
C ARG A 213 10.76 -2.30 -3.10
N SER A 214 12.04 -1.95 -3.24
CA SER A 214 12.96 -2.62 -4.19
C SER A 214 13.13 -4.12 -3.87
N GLY A 215 13.09 -4.50 -2.58
CA GLY A 215 13.17 -5.90 -2.16
C GLY A 215 11.90 -6.73 -2.39
N ARG A 216 10.71 -6.10 -2.51
CA ARG A 216 9.41 -6.79 -2.59
C ARG A 216 8.96 -7.13 -4.02
N LEU A 217 9.55 -6.50 -5.02
CA LEU A 217 9.26 -6.73 -6.45
C LEU A 217 9.88 -8.01 -7.00
N TRP A 218 11.12 -8.30 -6.59
CA TRP A 218 11.93 -9.37 -7.15
C TRP A 218 11.35 -10.80 -6.97
N PRO A 219 10.72 -11.16 -5.83
CA PRO A 219 10.17 -12.50 -5.62
C PRO A 219 8.94 -12.81 -6.48
N CYS A 220 8.32 -11.82 -7.13
CA CYS A 220 7.10 -12.01 -7.93
C CYS A 220 7.37 -12.51 -9.35
N TRP A 221 8.65 -12.77 -9.68
CA TRP A 221 9.12 -13.02 -11.04
C TRP A 221 9.28 -14.53 -11.32
N PRO A 222 8.58 -15.11 -12.31
CA PRO A 222 8.84 -16.49 -12.73
C PRO A 222 10.21 -16.62 -13.41
N THR A 223 10.97 -17.67 -13.05
CA THR A 223 12.42 -17.80 -13.26
C THR A 223 12.91 -18.16 -14.67
N ARG A 224 12.10 -18.00 -15.73
CA ARG A 224 12.49 -18.44 -17.10
C ARG A 224 12.67 -17.26 -18.07
N GLY A 225 13.91 -17.02 -18.53
CA GLY A 225 14.25 -16.07 -19.61
C GLY A 225 15.60 -15.34 -19.45
N ARG A 226 16.20 -14.87 -20.55
CA ARG A 226 17.40 -13.99 -20.54
C ARG A 226 17.01 -12.61 -20.02
N ARG A 227 17.66 -12.15 -18.96
CA ARG A 227 17.35 -10.87 -18.29
C ARG A 227 18.11 -9.72 -18.93
N ARG A 228 17.42 -8.61 -19.22
CA ARG A 228 18.02 -7.28 -19.32
C ARG A 228 17.21 -6.38 -18.40
N GLY A 229 17.89 -5.75 -17.44
CA GLY A 229 17.25 -4.88 -16.45
C GLY A 229 17.72 -3.45 -16.64
N VAL A 230 16.84 -2.56 -17.09
CA VAL A 230 17.11 -1.13 -17.11
C VAL A 230 16.42 -0.51 -15.89
N GLY A 231 17.16 0.13 -15.00
CA GLY A 231 16.61 0.77 -13.80
C GLY A 231 17.14 2.18 -13.67
N ARG A 232 16.30 3.18 -13.94
CA ARG A 232 16.66 4.58 -13.73
C ARG A 232 16.36 4.96 -12.28
N HIS A 233 17.42 5.10 -11.47
CA HIS A 233 17.33 5.51 -10.08
C HIS A 233 17.76 6.97 -9.94
N GLY A 234 16.90 7.81 -9.36
CA GLY A 234 17.26 9.16 -8.89
C GLY A 234 17.78 9.10 -7.45
N SER A 235 18.53 10.13 -7.03
CA SER A 235 19.06 10.22 -5.66
C SER A 235 17.94 10.16 -4.63
N ALA A 236 18.05 9.24 -3.66
CA ALA A 236 17.27 9.33 -2.42
C ALA A 236 17.57 10.66 -1.73
N THR A 237 16.54 11.27 -1.13
CA THR A 237 16.56 12.59 -0.46
C THR A 237 17.85 12.85 0.33
N ARG A 238 18.46 14.03 0.09
CA ARG A 238 19.69 14.55 0.75
C ARG A 238 19.68 14.30 2.26
N PHE A 239 20.60 13.47 2.73
CA PHE A 239 21.08 13.50 4.12
C PHE A 239 21.92 14.78 4.32
N ARG A 240 21.57 15.61 5.30
CA ARG A 240 22.47 16.67 5.82
C ARG A 240 22.88 16.29 7.24
N GLY A 241 24.11 15.80 7.37
CA GLY A 241 24.76 15.49 8.66
C GLY A 241 26.14 14.93 8.41
N ARG A 242 27.17 15.56 8.98
CA ARG A 242 28.60 15.29 8.73
C ARG A 242 29.02 13.95 9.37
N ASN A 243 29.17 12.90 8.56
CA ASN A 243 30.27 11.92 8.66
C ASN A 243 30.26 11.01 7.40
N PRO A 244 31.33 10.95 6.59
CA PRO A 244 31.32 10.27 5.30
C PRO A 244 31.72 8.79 5.47
N VAL A 245 30.88 7.99 6.12
CA VAL A 245 31.00 6.52 6.08
C VAL A 245 29.61 5.93 6.02
N ILE A 246 29.00 5.99 4.83
CA ILE A 246 28.12 5.00 4.20
C ILE A 246 27.91 5.58 2.79
N GLY A 247 28.82 5.23 1.88
CA GLY A 247 28.60 5.36 0.44
C GLY A 247 27.42 4.49 -0.01
N PRO A 248 26.96 4.60 -1.27
CA PRO A 248 25.73 3.99 -1.74
C PRO A 248 25.86 2.46 -1.84
N PHE A 249 25.70 1.75 -0.72
CA PHE A 249 25.55 0.30 -0.72
C PHE A 249 24.08 -0.02 -1.01
N VAL A 250 23.70 0.09 -2.28
CA VAL A 250 22.66 -0.76 -2.87
C VAL A 250 23.42 -1.83 -3.65
N GLY A 251 23.94 -2.83 -2.93
CA GLY A 251 24.58 -3.98 -3.56
C GLY A 251 23.53 -4.84 -4.24
N TRP A 252 23.61 -5.00 -5.57
CA TRP A 252 22.84 -6.00 -6.33
C TRP A 252 23.77 -6.75 -7.27
N TRP A 253 23.75 -8.08 -7.14
CA TRP A 253 24.54 -9.03 -7.90
C TRP A 253 23.82 -9.50 -9.19
N CYS A 254 24.67 -9.70 -10.22
CA CYS A 254 24.54 -10.45 -11.47
C CYS A 254 23.80 -9.89 -12.72
N LEU A 255 24.66 -9.44 -13.64
CA LEU A 255 24.71 -9.61 -15.11
C LEU A 255 23.70 -8.86 -15.99
N GLY A 256 24.22 -7.80 -16.65
CA GLY A 256 23.69 -7.30 -17.93
C GLY A 256 23.40 -5.80 -18.00
N ARG A 257 24.37 -4.93 -17.63
CA ARG A 257 24.35 -3.45 -17.76
C ARG A 257 23.14 -2.72 -17.17
N CYS A 258 23.31 -2.19 -15.97
CA CYS A 258 22.43 -1.18 -15.39
C CYS A 258 22.86 0.21 -15.90
N TRP A 259 21.93 1.00 -16.44
CA TRP A 259 22.19 2.40 -16.83
C TRP A 259 21.55 3.33 -15.79
N SER A 260 22.37 4.00 -14.98
CA SER A 260 21.94 5.10 -14.12
C SER A 260 22.18 6.43 -14.82
N SER A 261 21.17 7.31 -14.83
CA SER A 261 21.35 8.72 -15.22
C SER A 261 21.00 9.58 -14.01
N GLY A 262 22.02 10.20 -13.42
CA GLY A 262 21.86 11.20 -12.36
C GLY A 262 21.34 12.50 -12.95
N VAL A 263 20.03 12.65 -13.05
CA VAL A 263 19.38 13.92 -13.35
C VAL A 263 18.27 14.14 -12.31
N THR A 264 18.19 15.36 -11.78
CA THR A 264 17.33 15.85 -10.69
C THR A 264 15.83 15.88 -11.03
N ALA A 265 15.30 14.79 -11.60
CA ALA A 265 13.88 14.62 -11.97
C ALA A 265 13.26 13.48 -11.13
N PRO A 266 11.92 13.44 -10.95
CA PRO A 266 11.24 12.41 -10.15
C PRO A 266 11.61 11.01 -10.64
N ALA A 267 11.95 10.13 -9.68
CA ALA A 267 12.53 8.82 -9.93
C ALA A 267 11.55 7.91 -10.70
N ARG A 268 11.90 7.49 -11.93
CA ARG A 268 11.09 6.54 -12.72
C ARG A 268 11.84 5.22 -12.88
N MET A 269 11.40 4.16 -12.19
CA MET A 269 11.89 2.81 -12.46
C MET A 269 11.05 2.17 -13.57
N SER A 270 11.68 1.84 -14.70
CA SER A 270 11.03 1.16 -15.83
C SER A 270 11.94 0.07 -16.36
N ILE A 271 11.59 -1.19 -16.11
CA ILE A 271 12.39 -2.37 -16.46
C ILE A 271 11.79 -3.02 -17.71
N CYS A 272 12.56 -3.21 -18.78
CA CYS A 272 12.14 -3.84 -20.05
C CYS A 272 12.89 -5.17 -20.24
N CYS A 273 12.15 -6.28 -20.40
CA CYS A 273 12.73 -7.61 -20.65
C CYS A 273 12.28 -8.15 -22.02
N ASP A 274 13.23 -8.40 -22.94
CA ASP A 274 12.96 -9.02 -24.25
C ASP A 274 12.56 -10.50 -24.09
N ARG A 275 11.73 -11.01 -25.01
CA ARG A 275 11.38 -12.45 -25.09
C ARG A 275 12.57 -13.30 -25.54
#